data_AF-A0A7C1JZB5-F1
#
_entry.id   AF-A0A7C1JZB5-F1
#
_cell.length_a   1.000
_cell.length_b   1.000
_cell.length_c   1.000
_cell.angle_alpha   90.00
_cell.angle_beta   90.00
_cell.angle_gamma   90.00
#
_symmetry.space_group_name_H-M   'P 1'
#
loop_
_entity.id
_entity.type
_entity.pdbx_description
1 polymer ?
#
loop_
_entity_poly.entity_id
_entity_poly.type
_entity_poly.pdbx_seq_one_letter_code
_entity_poly.pdbx_strand_id
1 'polypeptide(L)'
;MRQSLRRVTGNVNLLLGAIGFLGLGASCAAYWYLAAQQEQMPGLALVAGISLTSLLLLFVAALVGLNARVQREVRQRTAELQRAKQRLEQEVTEHARTQHTLQQSQWLYSSLVETLPIYVLRKDLQGRFTFANRLFCGLLGKSLEEVVGKTDFDFYPKELAEKYRSDDHRVATTGKLFTDVEQYEKDGQTLYMEVMKSPVYDPSGAIVGVQAVFWDVTQRRTAEIALEHERYLLRTLMDNVPDSIYFKDAQCRFLRINNALARRFGLSEPAQALGKTDFDFFTEEHARQAYEDELEVMRTGKPIIGKEEKETWPDGHTTWVSTTKLPLYDDQGRLVGTFGISRDITELRKAAEALQVAKEAAEAASRAKSDFLANMSHEIRTPLNAIIG
;
A
#
# COMPACT_ATOMS: atom_id res chain seq x y z
N MET A 1 61.04 10.73 -16.87
CA MET A 1 62.32 11.43 -17.16
C MET A 1 63.51 10.93 -16.30
N ARG A 2 63.43 10.93 -14.95
CA ARG A 2 64.50 10.43 -14.05
C ARG A 2 64.94 8.97 -14.25
N GLN A 3 64.04 8.07 -14.69
CA GLN A 3 64.39 6.67 -15.00
C GLN A 3 65.15 6.49 -16.34
N SER A 4 64.98 7.41 -17.30
CA SER A 4 65.74 7.35 -18.56
C SER A 4 67.20 7.77 -18.35
N LEU A 5 67.46 8.78 -17.51
CA LEU A 5 68.80 9.21 -17.14
C LEU A 5 69.60 8.14 -16.39
N ARG A 6 68.95 7.34 -15.50
CA ARG A 6 69.61 6.22 -14.80
C ARG A 6 69.99 5.05 -15.71
N ARG A 7 69.28 4.85 -16.83
CA ARG A 7 69.64 3.81 -17.82
C ARG A 7 70.82 4.23 -18.69
N VAL A 8 70.89 5.51 -19.05
CA VAL A 8 72.01 6.07 -19.81
C VAL A 8 73.29 6.06 -18.97
N THR A 9 73.23 6.45 -17.69
CA THR A 9 74.42 6.42 -16.80
C THR A 9 74.92 5.00 -16.50
N GLY A 10 74.02 4.01 -16.41
CA GLY A 10 74.41 2.61 -16.20
C GLY A 10 75.14 1.99 -17.41
N ASN A 11 74.71 2.31 -18.63
CA ASN A 11 75.39 1.85 -19.85
C ASN A 11 76.73 2.58 -20.07
N VAL A 12 76.80 3.86 -19.72
CA VAL A 12 78.04 4.65 -19.80
C VAL A 12 79.09 4.15 -18.81
N ASN A 13 78.71 3.75 -17.59
CA ASN A 13 79.66 3.16 -16.62
C ASN A 13 80.15 1.77 -17.01
N LEU A 14 79.33 0.97 -17.71
CA LEU A 14 79.74 -0.34 -18.24
C LEU A 14 80.71 -0.20 -19.43
N LEU A 15 80.46 0.78 -20.31
CA LEU A 15 81.36 1.14 -21.41
C LEU A 15 82.67 1.75 -20.91
N LEU A 16 82.62 2.67 -19.94
CA LEU A 16 83.81 3.24 -19.29
C LEU A 16 84.61 2.17 -18.54
N GLY A 17 83.94 1.21 -17.90
CA GLY A 17 84.59 0.05 -17.29
C GLY A 17 85.30 -0.82 -18.33
N ALA A 18 84.63 -1.16 -19.44
CA ALA A 18 85.23 -1.95 -20.51
C ALA A 18 86.43 -1.25 -21.20
N ILE A 19 86.32 0.06 -21.43
CA ILE A 19 87.42 0.88 -21.99
C ILE A 19 88.57 0.99 -20.99
N GLY A 20 88.29 1.17 -19.70
CA GLY A 20 89.29 1.17 -18.63
C GLY A 20 90.03 -0.16 -18.49
N PHE A 21 89.34 -1.29 -18.65
CA PHE A 21 89.96 -2.62 -18.60
C PHE A 21 90.82 -2.95 -19.83
N LEU A 22 90.40 -2.53 -21.04
CA LEU A 22 91.25 -2.62 -22.23
C LEU A 22 92.50 -1.73 -22.11
N GLY A 23 92.35 -0.54 -21.53
CA GLY A 23 93.46 0.36 -21.23
C GLY A 23 94.43 -0.24 -20.21
N LEU A 24 93.92 -0.86 -19.13
CA LEU A 24 94.74 -1.52 -18.11
C LEU A 24 95.45 -2.77 -18.65
N GLY A 25 94.80 -3.56 -19.50
CA GLY A 25 95.42 -4.69 -20.19
C GLY A 25 96.57 -4.26 -21.11
N ALA A 26 96.35 -3.23 -21.92
CA ALA A 26 97.37 -2.62 -22.76
C ALA A 26 98.51 -2.01 -21.94
N SER A 27 98.19 -1.39 -20.80
CA SER A 27 99.18 -0.78 -19.89
C SER A 27 100.01 -1.83 -19.15
N CYS A 28 99.42 -2.96 -18.74
CA CYS A 28 100.15 -4.08 -18.16
C CYS A 28 101.01 -4.81 -19.20
N ALA A 29 100.52 -5.00 -20.43
CA ALA A 29 101.33 -5.56 -21.52
C ALA A 29 102.51 -4.65 -21.87
N ALA A 30 102.29 -3.33 -21.91
CA ALA A 30 103.35 -2.34 -22.09
C ALA A 30 104.33 -2.30 -20.89
N TYR A 31 103.84 -2.46 -19.67
CA TYR A 31 104.66 -2.54 -18.46
C TYR A 31 105.56 -3.78 -18.46
N TRP A 32 105.04 -4.96 -18.80
CA TRP A 32 105.86 -6.17 -18.93
C TRP A 32 106.88 -6.04 -20.06
N TYR A 33 106.50 -5.44 -21.19
CA TYR A 33 107.40 -5.16 -22.31
C TYR A 33 108.55 -4.20 -21.95
N LEU A 34 108.24 -3.12 -21.21
CA LEU A 34 109.23 -2.17 -20.70
C LEU A 34 110.12 -2.78 -19.60
N ALA A 35 109.55 -3.59 -18.71
CA ALA A 35 110.29 -4.29 -17.65
C ALA A 35 111.31 -5.29 -18.21
N ALA A 36 111.02 -5.95 -19.33
CA ALA A 36 111.99 -6.83 -20.01
C ALA A 36 113.09 -6.10 -20.79
N GLN A 37 112.95 -4.79 -21.04
CA GLN A 37 114.01 -3.97 -21.65
C GLN A 37 115.03 -3.46 -20.61
N GLN A 38 114.64 -3.36 -19.32
CA GLN A 38 115.48 -2.78 -18.26
C GLN A 38 116.31 -3.78 -17.44
N GLU A 39 115.96 -5.07 -17.44
CA GLU A 39 116.72 -6.16 -16.79
C GLU A 39 116.79 -7.40 -17.70
N GLN A 40 117.84 -8.23 -17.60
CA GLN A 40 117.95 -9.54 -18.27
C GLN A 40 116.92 -10.55 -17.69
N MET A 41 115.64 -10.29 -17.91
CA MET A 41 114.54 -11.19 -17.59
C MET A 41 114.47 -12.31 -18.66
N PRO A 42 114.47 -13.61 -18.28
CA PRO A 42 114.33 -14.69 -19.25
C PRO A 42 112.96 -14.63 -19.93
N GLY A 43 112.88 -14.82 -21.26
CA GLY A 43 111.66 -14.65 -22.05
C GLY A 43 110.41 -15.42 -21.56
N LEU A 44 110.62 -16.50 -20.78
CA LEU A 44 109.57 -17.24 -20.09
C LEU A 44 108.78 -16.38 -19.08
N ALA A 45 109.42 -15.44 -18.38
CA ALA A 45 108.77 -14.59 -17.38
C ALA A 45 107.81 -13.57 -18.01
N LEU A 46 108.17 -13.03 -19.18
CA LEU A 46 107.34 -12.08 -19.92
C LEU A 46 106.08 -12.75 -20.51
N VAL A 47 106.25 -13.94 -21.09
CA VAL A 47 105.14 -14.75 -21.60
C VAL A 47 104.21 -15.15 -20.45
N ALA A 48 104.75 -15.50 -19.27
CA ALA A 48 103.96 -15.80 -18.08
C ALA A 48 103.15 -14.58 -17.60
N GLY A 49 103.73 -13.38 -17.57
CA GLY A 49 103.05 -12.14 -17.17
C GLY A 49 101.92 -11.73 -18.12
N ILE A 50 102.13 -11.83 -19.44
CA ILE A 50 101.09 -11.56 -20.46
C ILE A 50 99.98 -12.61 -20.40
N SER A 51 100.34 -13.89 -20.19
CA SER A 51 99.36 -14.97 -20.06
C SER A 51 98.50 -14.80 -18.80
N LEU A 52 99.11 -14.43 -17.67
CA LEU A 52 98.41 -14.19 -16.41
C LEU A 52 97.45 -13.01 -16.50
N THR A 53 97.87 -11.91 -17.13
CA THR A 53 97.03 -10.72 -17.33
C THR A 53 95.88 -10.97 -18.31
N SER A 54 96.12 -11.73 -19.39
CA SER A 54 95.07 -12.16 -20.33
C SER A 54 94.06 -13.10 -19.66
N LEU A 55 94.53 -14.04 -18.83
CA LEU A 55 93.69 -14.93 -18.04
C LEU A 55 92.83 -14.15 -17.02
N LEU A 56 93.43 -13.15 -16.36
CA LEU A 56 92.74 -12.26 -15.42
C LEU A 56 91.64 -11.45 -16.13
N LEU A 57 91.93 -10.91 -17.32
CA LEU A 57 90.95 -10.19 -18.15
C LEU A 57 89.79 -11.08 -18.58
N LEU A 58 90.06 -12.31 -19.02
CA LEU A 58 89.02 -13.30 -19.35
C LEU A 58 88.17 -13.66 -18.13
N PHE A 59 88.79 -13.85 -16.97
CA PHE A 59 88.09 -14.14 -15.71
C PHE A 59 87.18 -12.97 -15.30
N VAL A 60 87.67 -11.73 -15.36
CA VAL A 60 86.87 -10.53 -15.07
C VAL A 60 85.73 -10.38 -16.07
N ALA A 61 85.97 -10.57 -17.37
CA ALA A 61 84.93 -10.52 -18.39
C ALA A 61 83.85 -11.59 -18.16
N ALA A 62 84.25 -12.82 -17.79
CA ALA A 62 83.32 -13.89 -17.42
C ALA A 62 82.50 -13.53 -16.17
N LEU A 63 83.12 -12.92 -15.15
CA LEU A 63 82.45 -12.46 -13.93
C LEU A 63 81.45 -11.33 -14.20
N VAL A 64 81.80 -10.38 -15.05
CA VAL A 64 80.89 -9.31 -15.50
C VAL A 64 79.74 -9.88 -16.32
N GLY A 65 80.01 -10.85 -17.21
CA GLY A 65 78.99 -11.55 -17.98
C GLY A 65 78.01 -12.34 -17.10
N LEU A 66 78.53 -13.05 -16.08
CA LEU A 66 77.74 -13.77 -15.10
C LEU A 66 76.87 -12.82 -14.27
N ASN A 67 77.44 -11.72 -13.78
CA ASN A 67 76.71 -10.70 -13.04
C ASN A 67 75.61 -10.04 -13.90
N ALA A 68 75.90 -9.74 -15.17
CA ALA A 68 74.90 -9.21 -16.11
C ALA A 68 73.78 -10.22 -16.42
N ARG A 69 74.06 -11.53 -16.39
CA ARG A 69 73.05 -12.58 -16.54
C ARG A 69 72.17 -12.68 -15.30
N VAL A 70 72.77 -12.70 -14.11
CA VAL A 70 72.05 -12.70 -12.82
C VAL A 70 71.17 -11.45 -12.69
N GLN A 71 71.69 -10.27 -13.02
CA GLN A 71 70.93 -9.02 -12.98
C GLN A 71 69.74 -9.03 -13.95
N ARG A 72 69.87 -9.66 -15.12
CA ARG A 72 68.75 -9.83 -16.06
C ARG A 72 67.69 -10.77 -15.51
N GLU A 73 68.09 -11.90 -14.95
CA GLU A 73 67.16 -12.89 -14.38
C GLU A 73 66.43 -12.32 -13.16
N VAL A 74 67.13 -11.62 -12.27
CA VAL A 74 66.52 -10.93 -11.13
C VAL A 74 65.48 -9.91 -11.63
N ARG A 75 65.84 -9.05 -12.59
CA ARG A 75 64.89 -8.07 -13.16
C ARG A 75 63.66 -8.72 -13.78
N GLN A 76 63.85 -9.84 -14.49
CA GLN A 76 62.75 -10.57 -15.08
C GLN A 76 61.83 -11.16 -14.02
N ARG A 77 62.37 -11.88 -13.03
CA ARG A 77 61.59 -12.45 -11.93
C ARG A 77 60.90 -11.37 -11.09
N THR A 78 61.55 -10.23 -10.84
CA THR A 78 60.92 -9.10 -10.14
C THR A 78 59.75 -8.54 -10.95
N ALA A 79 59.89 -8.40 -12.27
CA ALA A 79 58.79 -7.93 -13.13
C ALA A 79 57.62 -8.93 -13.19
N GLU A 80 57.90 -10.24 -13.26
CA GLU A 80 56.90 -11.30 -13.21
C GLU A 80 56.17 -11.31 -11.86
N LEU A 81 56.91 -11.24 -10.75
CA LEU A 81 56.34 -11.16 -9.40
C LEU A 81 55.47 -9.91 -9.23
N GLN A 82 55.89 -8.78 -9.78
CA GLN A 82 55.11 -7.54 -9.71
C GLN A 82 53.79 -7.63 -10.49
N ARG A 83 53.81 -8.28 -11.67
CA ARG A 83 52.59 -8.54 -12.45
C ARG A 83 51.67 -9.53 -11.74
N ALA A 84 52.22 -10.60 -11.16
CA ALA A 84 51.44 -11.57 -10.40
C ALA A 84 50.80 -10.92 -9.16
N LYS A 85 51.55 -10.08 -8.44
CA LYS A 85 51.04 -9.30 -7.31
C LYS A 85 49.89 -8.39 -7.73
N GLN A 86 50.03 -7.66 -8.84
CA GLN A 86 48.96 -6.78 -9.33
C GLN A 86 47.69 -7.54 -9.70
N ARG A 87 47.81 -8.73 -10.33
CA ARG A 87 46.64 -9.57 -10.63
C ARG A 87 45.95 -10.06 -9.37
N LEU A 88 46.72 -10.53 -8.38
CA LEU A 88 46.16 -10.99 -7.11
C LEU A 88 45.47 -9.85 -6.35
N GLU A 89 46.05 -8.65 -6.33
CA GLU A 89 45.44 -7.47 -5.72
C GLU A 89 44.12 -7.09 -6.41
N GLN A 90 44.03 -7.24 -7.74
CA GLN A 90 42.79 -7.05 -8.50
C GLN A 90 41.74 -8.10 -8.12
N GLU A 91 42.09 -9.39 -8.14
CA GLU A 91 41.18 -10.49 -7.79
C GLU A 91 40.65 -10.36 -6.35
N VAL A 92 41.52 -10.03 -5.38
CA VAL A 92 41.12 -9.82 -3.98
C VAL A 92 40.16 -8.63 -3.86
N THR A 93 40.41 -7.55 -4.58
CA THR A 93 39.52 -6.37 -4.56
C THR A 93 38.16 -6.69 -5.19
N GLU A 94 38.15 -7.46 -6.28
CA GLU A 94 36.92 -7.88 -6.97
C GLU A 94 36.09 -8.86 -6.11
N HIS A 95 36.75 -9.81 -5.45
CA HIS A 95 36.10 -10.73 -4.52
C HIS A 95 35.50 -9.98 -3.32
N ALA A 96 36.26 -9.05 -2.72
CA ALA A 96 35.79 -8.25 -1.59
C ALA A 96 34.59 -7.38 -1.97
N ARG A 97 34.59 -6.78 -3.18
CA ARG A 97 33.42 -6.03 -3.69
C ARG A 97 32.21 -6.93 -3.86
N THR A 98 32.38 -8.11 -4.46
CA THR A 98 31.29 -9.07 -4.68
C THR A 98 30.69 -9.55 -3.36
N GLN A 99 31.54 -9.90 -2.38
CA GLN A 99 31.10 -10.28 -1.05
C GLN A 99 30.37 -9.15 -0.34
N HIS A 100 30.89 -7.92 -0.43
CA HIS A 100 30.24 -6.75 0.17
C HIS A 100 28.88 -6.49 -0.46
N THR A 101 28.76 -6.51 -1.79
CA THR A 101 27.47 -6.36 -2.48
C THR A 101 26.49 -7.46 -2.11
N LEU A 102 26.94 -8.71 -2.02
CA LEU A 102 26.09 -9.83 -1.59
C LEU A 102 25.61 -9.63 -0.16
N GLN A 103 26.50 -9.25 0.75
CA GLN A 103 26.17 -9.01 2.16
C GLN A 103 25.21 -7.83 2.32
N GLN A 104 25.42 -6.74 1.58
CA GLN A 104 24.50 -5.60 1.53
C GLN A 104 23.12 -6.02 1.03
N SER A 105 23.05 -6.80 -0.04
CA SER A 105 21.79 -7.30 -0.57
C SER A 105 21.07 -8.20 0.44
N GLN A 106 21.78 -9.13 1.07
CA GLN A 106 21.22 -10.02 2.09
C GLN A 106 20.69 -9.24 3.31
N TRP A 107 21.44 -8.25 3.77
CA TRP A 107 21.04 -7.38 4.87
C TRP A 107 19.78 -6.58 4.53
N LEU A 108 19.72 -6.00 3.33
CA LEU A 108 18.55 -5.24 2.87
C LEU A 108 17.29 -6.12 2.83
N TYR A 109 17.40 -7.33 2.25
CA TYR A 109 16.28 -8.27 2.22
C TYR A 109 15.83 -8.70 3.62
N SER A 110 16.77 -9.04 4.50
CA SER A 110 16.48 -9.40 5.88
C SER A 110 15.79 -8.24 6.62
N SER A 111 16.33 -7.02 6.52
CA SER A 111 15.73 -5.85 7.16
C SER A 111 14.32 -5.56 6.67
N LEU A 112 14.02 -5.72 5.38
CA LEU A 112 12.67 -5.52 4.86
C LEU A 112 11.70 -6.54 5.46
N VAL A 113 12.03 -7.83 5.37
CA VAL A 113 11.13 -8.90 5.82
C VAL A 113 10.92 -8.89 7.35
N GLU A 114 11.93 -8.47 8.11
CA GLU A 114 11.88 -8.41 9.58
C GLU A 114 11.14 -7.19 10.14
N THR A 115 11.01 -6.11 9.36
CA THR A 115 10.40 -4.85 9.84
C THR A 115 8.98 -4.61 9.34
N LEU A 116 8.55 -5.34 8.31
CA LEU A 116 7.18 -5.20 7.80
C LEU A 116 6.17 -5.70 8.85
N PRO A 117 5.04 -4.98 9.03
CA PRO A 117 3.96 -5.38 9.93
C PRO A 117 3.09 -6.49 9.30
N ILE A 118 3.72 -7.44 8.62
CA ILE A 118 3.08 -8.60 7.98
C ILE A 118 3.81 -9.87 8.44
N TYR A 119 3.06 -10.93 8.64
CA TYR A 119 3.61 -12.23 8.96
C TYR A 119 4.19 -12.82 7.68
N VAL A 120 5.45 -13.24 7.69
CA VAL A 120 6.11 -13.85 6.53
C VAL A 120 6.68 -15.19 6.93
N LEU A 121 6.38 -16.21 6.14
CA LEU A 121 6.94 -17.55 6.31
C LEU A 121 7.20 -18.21 4.95
N ARG A 122 8.12 -19.17 4.94
CA ARG A 122 8.37 -20.07 3.82
C ARG A 122 8.39 -21.50 4.29
N LYS A 123 7.89 -22.39 3.44
CA LYS A 123 7.94 -23.83 3.64
C LYS A 123 8.48 -24.54 2.42
N ASP A 124 9.13 -25.69 2.63
CA ASP A 124 9.50 -26.61 1.56
C ASP A 124 8.28 -27.38 1.02
N LEU A 125 8.50 -28.21 -0.01
CA LEU A 125 7.45 -29.06 -0.58
C LEU A 125 6.87 -30.08 0.42
N GLN A 126 7.63 -30.44 1.46
CA GLN A 126 7.18 -31.33 2.54
C GLN A 126 6.38 -30.57 3.62
N GLY A 127 6.28 -29.24 3.51
CA GLY A 127 5.50 -28.40 4.42
C GLY A 127 6.28 -28.01 5.67
N ARG A 128 7.59 -28.20 5.67
CA ARG A 128 8.45 -27.79 6.78
C ARG A 128 8.80 -26.32 6.64
N PHE A 129 8.72 -25.56 7.72
CA PHE A 129 9.17 -24.17 7.73
C PHE A 129 10.67 -24.10 7.42
N THR A 130 11.03 -23.32 6.40
CA THR A 130 12.43 -23.03 6.04
C THR A 130 12.83 -21.62 6.45
N PHE A 131 11.85 -20.74 6.68
CA PHE A 131 12.05 -19.36 7.10
C PHE A 131 10.77 -18.82 7.74
N ALA A 132 10.92 -17.92 8.71
CA ALA A 132 9.87 -17.10 9.25
C ALA A 132 10.45 -15.77 9.73
N ASN A 133 9.73 -14.66 9.56
CA ASN A 133 10.14 -13.40 10.14
C ASN A 133 9.83 -13.34 11.64
N ARG A 134 10.44 -12.36 12.33
CA ARG A 134 10.25 -12.14 13.77
C ARG A 134 8.79 -11.97 14.16
N LEU A 135 7.96 -11.35 13.30
CA LEU A 135 6.55 -11.15 13.60
C LEU A 135 5.80 -12.50 13.67
N PHE A 136 6.06 -13.43 12.73
CA PHE A 136 5.50 -14.78 12.77
C PHE A 136 6.04 -15.61 13.94
N CYS A 137 7.34 -15.54 14.21
CA CYS A 137 7.94 -16.14 15.39
C CYS A 137 7.26 -15.64 16.69
N GLY A 138 7.00 -14.33 16.78
CA GLY A 138 6.27 -13.70 17.88
C GLY A 138 4.82 -14.19 18.01
N LEU A 139 4.13 -14.43 16.90
CA LEU A 139 2.78 -15.02 16.88
C LEU A 139 2.75 -16.42 17.52
N LEU A 140 3.77 -17.25 17.22
CA LEU A 140 3.91 -18.58 17.81
C LEU A 140 4.49 -18.56 19.22
N GLY A 141 5.08 -17.45 19.65
CA GLY A 141 5.84 -17.37 20.90
C GLY A 141 7.12 -18.22 20.87
N LYS A 142 7.75 -18.36 19.70
CA LYS A 142 8.88 -19.28 19.43
C LYS A 142 10.02 -18.58 18.69
N SER A 143 11.25 -19.06 18.87
CA SER A 143 12.39 -18.60 18.07
C SER A 143 12.35 -19.17 16.66
N LEU A 144 13.11 -18.58 15.73
CA LEU A 144 13.20 -19.10 14.35
C LEU A 144 13.78 -20.53 14.34
N GLU A 145 14.75 -20.82 15.20
CA GLU A 145 15.38 -22.13 15.33
C GLU A 145 14.40 -23.21 15.83
N GLU A 146 13.43 -22.84 16.67
CA GLU A 146 12.37 -23.74 17.11
C GLU A 146 11.32 -23.99 16.01
N VAL A 147 11.13 -23.02 15.10
CA VAL A 147 10.14 -23.08 14.02
C VAL A 147 10.69 -23.83 12.79
N VAL A 148 11.95 -23.62 12.42
CA VAL A 148 12.53 -24.23 11.21
C VAL A 148 12.56 -25.76 11.32
N GLY A 149 12.16 -26.43 10.24
CA GLY A 149 12.08 -27.89 10.13
C GLY A 149 10.78 -28.51 10.69
N LYS A 150 9.99 -27.74 11.45
CA LYS A 150 8.65 -28.11 11.93
C LYS A 150 7.59 -27.87 10.85
N THR A 151 6.39 -28.37 11.07
CA THR A 151 5.24 -28.26 10.17
C THR A 151 4.06 -27.58 10.89
N ASP A 152 2.99 -27.21 10.17
CA ASP A 152 1.81 -26.63 10.80
C ASP A 152 1.21 -27.54 11.90
N PHE A 153 1.37 -28.86 11.75
CA PHE A 153 0.88 -29.86 12.71
C PHE A 153 1.59 -29.78 14.08
N ASP A 154 2.77 -29.16 14.14
CA ASP A 154 3.49 -28.97 15.40
C ASP A 154 2.96 -27.77 16.19
N PHE A 155 2.22 -26.85 15.56
CA PHE A 155 1.83 -25.56 16.16
C PHE A 155 0.31 -25.31 16.18
N TYR A 156 -0.44 -25.93 15.28
CA TYR A 156 -1.86 -25.69 15.12
C TYR A 156 -2.69 -26.96 15.31
N PRO A 157 -3.98 -26.85 15.68
CA PRO A 157 -4.90 -27.97 15.68
C PRO A 157 -4.92 -28.68 14.33
N LYS A 158 -5.12 -30.00 14.35
CA LYS A 158 -5.03 -30.86 13.16
C LYS A 158 -5.84 -30.35 11.97
N GLU A 159 -7.09 -29.96 12.18
CA GLU A 159 -7.98 -29.47 11.12
C GLU A 159 -7.42 -28.21 10.43
N LEU A 160 -6.86 -27.28 11.21
CA LEU A 160 -6.28 -26.05 10.70
C LEU A 160 -4.94 -26.31 9.99
N ALA A 161 -4.12 -27.20 10.54
CA ALA A 161 -2.88 -27.63 9.91
C ALA A 161 -3.13 -28.33 8.56
N GLU A 162 -4.17 -29.18 8.47
CA GLU A 162 -4.60 -29.83 7.23
C GLU A 162 -5.07 -28.81 6.18
N LYS A 163 -5.86 -27.80 6.60
CA LYS A 163 -6.24 -26.69 5.73
C LYS A 163 -5.01 -25.98 5.16
N TYR A 164 -4.08 -25.55 6.02
CA TYR A 164 -2.88 -24.85 5.56
C TYR A 164 -2.04 -25.71 4.62
N ARG A 165 -1.89 -27.00 4.93
CA ARG A 165 -1.16 -27.94 4.09
C ARG A 165 -1.82 -28.13 2.72
N SER A 166 -3.14 -28.20 2.67
CA SER A 166 -3.92 -28.29 1.42
C SER A 166 -3.73 -27.05 0.56
N ASP A 167 -3.83 -25.86 1.16
CA ASP A 167 -3.60 -24.59 0.49
C ASP A 167 -2.17 -24.49 -0.08
N ASP A 168 -1.17 -24.86 0.71
CA ASP A 168 0.24 -24.87 0.30
C ASP A 168 0.44 -25.86 -0.86
N HIS A 169 -0.14 -27.06 -0.78
CA HIS A 169 -0.05 -28.07 -1.83
C HIS A 169 -0.69 -27.61 -3.14
N ARG A 170 -1.83 -26.92 -3.07
CA ARG A 170 -2.49 -26.33 -4.24
C ARG A 170 -1.59 -25.31 -4.93
N VAL A 171 -0.95 -24.41 -4.17
CA VAL A 171 -0.01 -23.42 -4.72
C VAL A 171 1.19 -24.10 -5.34
N ALA A 172 1.80 -25.07 -4.66
CA ALA A 172 2.96 -25.80 -5.15
C ALA A 172 2.67 -26.61 -6.42
N THR A 173 1.47 -27.16 -6.55
CA THR A 173 1.07 -27.99 -7.71
C THR A 173 0.64 -27.14 -8.90
N THR A 174 -0.09 -26.05 -8.65
CA THR A 174 -0.62 -25.20 -9.74
C THR A 174 0.37 -24.13 -10.20
N GLY A 175 1.34 -23.76 -9.36
CA GLY A 175 2.21 -22.61 -9.59
C GLY A 175 1.48 -21.26 -9.59
N LYS A 176 0.23 -21.21 -9.11
CA LYS A 176 -0.59 -19.99 -9.08
C LYS A 176 -0.61 -19.37 -7.69
N LEU A 177 -0.72 -18.04 -7.67
CA LEU A 177 -0.98 -17.27 -6.46
C LEU A 177 -2.31 -17.70 -5.85
N PHE A 178 -2.33 -17.91 -4.55
CA PHE A 178 -3.53 -18.08 -3.75
C PHE A 178 -3.71 -16.87 -2.83
N THR A 179 -4.92 -16.34 -2.75
CA THR A 179 -5.30 -15.21 -1.91
C THR A 179 -6.64 -15.51 -1.25
N ASP A 180 -6.78 -15.22 0.03
CA ASP A 180 -8.04 -15.37 0.76
C ASP A 180 -8.12 -14.38 1.92
N VAL A 181 -9.34 -14.12 2.42
CA VAL A 181 -9.55 -13.40 3.68
C VAL A 181 -10.19 -14.36 4.66
N GLU A 182 -9.42 -14.74 5.67
CA GLU A 182 -9.80 -15.74 6.65
C GLU A 182 -10.34 -15.09 7.91
N GLN A 183 -11.48 -15.60 8.39
CA GLN A 183 -12.12 -15.14 9.61
C GLN A 183 -11.73 -16.03 10.79
N TYR A 184 -11.29 -15.42 11.88
CA TYR A 184 -10.90 -16.10 13.11
C TYR A 184 -11.66 -15.52 14.31
N GLU A 185 -12.17 -16.38 15.17
CA GLU A 185 -12.72 -15.96 16.46
C GLU A 185 -11.63 -16.06 17.53
N LYS A 186 -11.30 -14.94 18.16
CA LYS A 186 -10.33 -14.88 19.26
C LYS A 186 -10.86 -14.00 20.38
N ASP A 187 -10.97 -14.56 21.58
CA ASP A 187 -11.42 -13.85 22.79
C ASP A 187 -12.78 -13.13 22.62
N GLY A 188 -13.68 -13.71 21.82
CA GLY A 188 -15.00 -13.15 21.50
C GLY A 188 -14.98 -11.99 20.48
N GLN A 189 -13.83 -11.74 19.85
CA GLN A 189 -13.69 -10.81 18.73
C GLN A 189 -13.41 -11.56 17.43
N THR A 190 -14.09 -11.15 16.37
CA THR A 190 -13.82 -11.61 15.01
C THR A 190 -12.62 -10.85 14.44
N LEU A 191 -11.58 -11.59 14.08
CA LEU A 191 -10.40 -11.12 13.36
C LEU A 191 -10.48 -11.52 11.89
N TYR A 192 -10.08 -10.62 11.00
CA TYR A 192 -9.96 -10.89 9.57
C TYR A 192 -8.48 -10.84 9.17
N MET A 193 -7.96 -11.96 8.67
CA MET A 193 -6.59 -12.07 8.19
C MET A 193 -6.58 -12.21 6.67
N GLU A 194 -5.94 -11.27 5.99
CA GLU A 194 -5.69 -11.42 4.55
C GLU A 194 -4.46 -12.31 4.36
N VAL A 195 -4.61 -13.38 3.59
CA VAL A 195 -3.59 -14.41 3.39
C VAL A 195 -3.25 -14.47 1.92
N MET A 196 -1.96 -14.43 1.60
CA MET A 196 -1.44 -14.60 0.25
C MET A 196 -0.34 -15.66 0.25
N LYS A 197 -0.45 -16.65 -0.64
CA LYS A 197 0.51 -17.74 -0.79
C LYS A 197 1.00 -17.83 -2.23
N SER A 198 2.32 -17.85 -2.39
CA SER A 198 2.99 -17.85 -3.69
C SER A 198 4.02 -18.99 -3.77
N PRO A 199 4.22 -19.59 -4.95
CA PRO A 199 5.25 -20.60 -5.13
C PRO A 199 6.65 -19.96 -5.05
N VAL A 200 7.59 -20.68 -4.44
CA VAL A 200 9.01 -20.30 -4.41
C VAL A 200 9.73 -21.13 -5.46
N TYR A 201 10.49 -20.45 -6.33
CA TYR A 201 11.25 -21.09 -7.40
C TYR A 201 12.75 -21.11 -7.09
N ASP A 202 13.42 -22.17 -7.53
CA ASP A 202 14.87 -22.21 -7.60
C ASP A 202 15.40 -21.52 -8.87
N PRO A 203 16.73 -21.35 -9.04
CA PRO A 203 17.30 -20.77 -10.25
C PRO A 203 17.04 -21.54 -11.55
N SER A 204 16.61 -22.81 -11.47
CA SER A 204 16.22 -23.61 -12.62
C SER A 204 14.76 -23.39 -13.05
N GLY A 205 13.97 -22.68 -12.23
CA GLY A 205 12.55 -22.45 -12.44
C GLY A 205 11.66 -23.54 -11.86
N ALA A 206 12.20 -24.49 -11.09
CA ALA A 206 11.41 -25.51 -10.41
C ALA A 206 10.83 -24.96 -9.11
N ILE A 207 9.59 -25.34 -8.78
CA ILE A 207 8.97 -24.98 -7.50
C ILE A 207 9.62 -25.80 -6.39
N VAL A 208 10.22 -25.13 -5.41
CA VAL A 208 10.89 -25.74 -4.24
C VAL A 208 10.13 -25.56 -2.94
N GLY A 209 9.03 -24.80 -2.96
CA GLY A 209 8.26 -24.53 -1.76
C GLY A 209 7.17 -23.48 -1.96
N VAL A 210 6.66 -22.98 -0.84
CA VAL A 210 5.61 -21.96 -0.78
C VAL A 210 6.03 -20.86 0.18
N GLN A 211 5.84 -19.61 -0.23
CA GLN A 211 5.93 -18.44 0.64
C GLN A 211 4.53 -17.96 0.95
N ALA A 212 4.20 -17.85 2.23
CA ALA A 212 2.96 -17.25 2.69
C ALA A 212 3.26 -15.92 3.37
N VAL A 213 2.43 -14.92 3.07
CA VAL A 213 2.35 -13.69 3.82
C VAL A 213 0.91 -13.48 4.28
N PHE A 214 0.73 -12.96 5.47
CA PHE A 214 -0.60 -12.62 5.96
C PHE A 214 -0.55 -11.44 6.93
N TRP A 215 -1.64 -10.69 7.02
CA TRP A 215 -1.75 -9.53 7.90
C TRP A 215 -3.19 -9.29 8.34
N ASP A 216 -3.33 -8.57 9.45
CA ASP A 216 -4.62 -8.23 10.02
C ASP A 216 -5.28 -7.11 9.19
N VAL A 217 -6.51 -7.38 8.73
CA VAL A 217 -7.38 -6.42 8.02
C VAL A 217 -8.69 -6.17 8.76
N THR A 218 -8.77 -6.55 10.04
CA THR A 218 -9.98 -6.49 10.86
C THR A 218 -10.59 -5.10 10.90
N GLN A 219 -9.80 -4.08 11.22
CA GLN A 219 -10.31 -2.71 11.31
C GLN A 219 -10.91 -2.24 9.97
N ARG A 220 -10.23 -2.55 8.86
CA ARG A 220 -10.69 -2.19 7.52
C ARG A 220 -11.97 -2.94 7.17
N ARG A 221 -12.02 -4.26 7.38
CA ARG A 221 -13.18 -5.10 7.07
C ARG A 221 -14.39 -4.73 7.92
N THR A 222 -14.21 -4.52 9.22
CA THR A 222 -15.30 -4.09 10.11
C THR A 222 -15.85 -2.73 9.71
N ALA A 223 -15.00 -1.77 9.29
CA ALA A 223 -15.45 -0.48 8.79
C ALA A 223 -16.20 -0.59 7.44
N GLU A 224 -15.71 -1.43 6.52
CA GLU A 224 -16.40 -1.73 5.26
C GLU A 224 -17.79 -2.34 5.51
N ILE A 225 -17.88 -3.36 6.37
CA ILE A 225 -19.15 -4.02 6.73
C ILE A 225 -20.11 -3.04 7.42
N ALA A 226 -19.62 -2.23 8.35
CA ALA A 226 -20.45 -1.24 9.03
C ALA A 226 -21.02 -0.20 8.04
N LEU A 227 -20.19 0.30 7.12
CA LEU A 227 -20.63 1.24 6.09
C LEU A 227 -21.64 0.61 5.13
N GLU A 228 -21.43 -0.64 4.73
CA GLU A 228 -22.38 -1.39 3.90
C GLU A 228 -23.71 -1.59 4.63
N HIS A 229 -23.66 -1.91 5.92
CA HIS A 229 -24.85 -2.07 6.75
C HIS A 229 -25.63 -0.75 6.89
N GLU A 230 -24.96 0.37 7.17
CA GLU A 230 -25.59 1.70 7.22
C GLU A 230 -26.22 2.09 5.87
N ARG A 231 -25.52 1.83 4.76
CA ARG A 231 -26.05 2.05 3.41
C ARG A 231 -27.28 1.19 3.13
N TYR A 232 -27.27 -0.06 3.55
CA TYR A 232 -28.41 -0.97 3.44
C TYR A 232 -29.61 -0.47 4.24
N LEU A 233 -29.42 -0.05 5.49
CA LEU A 233 -30.49 0.49 6.33
C LEU A 233 -31.08 1.78 5.73
N LEU A 234 -30.24 2.73 5.33
CA LEU A 234 -30.68 3.99 4.71
C LEU A 234 -31.45 3.73 3.41
N ARG A 235 -30.94 2.82 2.56
CA ARG A 235 -31.62 2.45 1.32
C ARG A 235 -32.98 1.81 1.61
N THR A 236 -33.05 0.89 2.55
CA THR A 236 -34.29 0.22 2.95
C THR A 236 -35.33 1.24 3.45
N LEU A 237 -34.91 2.22 4.24
CA LEU A 237 -35.77 3.31 4.70
C LEU A 237 -36.29 4.14 3.52
N MET A 238 -35.40 4.60 2.64
CA MET A 238 -35.77 5.41 1.46
C MET A 238 -36.67 4.64 0.48
N ASP A 239 -36.53 3.33 0.39
CA ASP A 239 -37.28 2.54 -0.59
C ASP A 239 -38.69 2.20 -0.10
N ASN A 240 -38.91 2.08 1.21
CA ASN A 240 -40.12 1.49 1.79
C ASN A 240 -40.98 2.43 2.65
N VAL A 241 -40.44 3.56 3.14
CA VAL A 241 -41.25 4.51 3.93
C VAL A 241 -42.32 5.15 3.02
N PRO A 242 -43.60 5.17 3.44
CA PRO A 242 -44.69 5.74 2.65
C PRO A 242 -44.69 7.27 2.61
N ASP A 243 -44.10 7.92 3.61
CA ASP A 243 -43.94 9.37 3.65
C ASP A 243 -42.93 9.82 2.58
N SER A 244 -43.16 11.01 2.02
CA SER A 244 -42.27 11.60 1.02
C SER A 244 -41.02 12.14 1.71
N ILE A 245 -39.83 11.67 1.33
CA ILE A 245 -38.56 12.16 1.87
C ILE A 245 -37.75 12.78 0.73
N TYR A 246 -37.20 13.96 0.98
CA TYR A 246 -36.40 14.69 0.01
C TYR A 246 -35.22 15.41 0.65
N PHE A 247 -34.19 15.65 -0.16
CA PHE A 247 -33.01 16.45 0.13
C PHE A 247 -32.86 17.45 -1.01
N LYS A 248 -32.58 18.71 -0.69
CA LYS A 248 -32.39 19.80 -1.64
C LYS A 248 -31.10 20.56 -1.35
N ASP A 249 -30.51 21.12 -2.39
CA ASP A 249 -29.36 22.02 -2.28
C ASP A 249 -29.78 23.43 -1.83
N ALA A 250 -28.79 24.30 -1.64
CA ALA A 250 -29.00 25.69 -1.27
C ALA A 250 -29.75 26.52 -2.33
N GLN A 251 -29.95 25.99 -3.54
CA GLN A 251 -30.75 26.58 -4.61
C GLN A 251 -32.15 25.95 -4.71
N CYS A 252 -32.57 25.19 -3.69
CA CYS A 252 -33.86 24.51 -3.60
C CYS A 252 -34.08 23.46 -4.71
N ARG A 253 -32.99 22.87 -5.22
CA ARG A 253 -33.05 21.79 -6.22
C ARG A 253 -32.91 20.44 -5.54
N PHE A 254 -33.69 19.46 -5.97
CA PHE A 254 -33.63 18.11 -5.43
C PHE A 254 -32.25 17.48 -5.66
N LEU A 255 -31.60 17.09 -4.57
CA LEU A 255 -30.40 16.25 -4.55
C LEU A 255 -30.75 14.77 -4.51
N ARG A 256 -31.82 14.43 -3.80
CA ARG A 256 -32.30 13.06 -3.67
C ARG A 256 -33.74 13.05 -3.19
N ILE A 257 -34.54 12.13 -3.71
CA ILE A 257 -35.86 11.81 -3.18
C ILE A 257 -35.99 10.31 -2.91
N ASN A 258 -36.99 9.92 -2.14
CA ASN A 258 -37.31 8.53 -1.87
C ASN A 258 -38.32 7.97 -2.90
N ASN A 259 -38.57 6.66 -2.87
CA ASN A 259 -39.47 6.03 -3.84
C ASN A 259 -40.93 6.50 -3.69
N ALA A 260 -41.36 6.86 -2.48
CA ALA A 260 -42.70 7.39 -2.26
C ALA A 260 -42.91 8.71 -3.00
N LEU A 261 -41.99 9.67 -2.85
CA LEU A 261 -42.08 10.95 -3.55
C LEU A 261 -41.93 10.79 -5.07
N ALA A 262 -41.04 9.91 -5.53
CA ALA A 262 -40.89 9.63 -6.97
C ALA A 262 -42.22 9.14 -7.59
N ARG A 263 -42.94 8.24 -6.91
CA ARG A 263 -44.27 7.78 -7.33
C ARG A 263 -45.30 8.90 -7.35
N ARG A 264 -45.30 9.78 -6.33
CA ARG A 264 -46.20 10.95 -6.29
C ARG A 264 -45.94 11.91 -7.44
N PHE A 265 -44.68 12.09 -7.83
CA PHE A 265 -44.29 12.88 -9.00
C PHE A 265 -44.50 12.17 -10.35
N GLY A 266 -45.00 10.94 -10.36
CA GLY A 266 -45.18 10.16 -11.59
C GLY A 266 -43.86 9.74 -12.26
N LEU A 267 -42.76 9.71 -11.51
CA LEU A 267 -41.44 9.32 -11.99
C LEU A 267 -41.25 7.81 -11.89
N SER A 268 -40.53 7.23 -12.86
CA SER A 268 -40.18 5.81 -12.84
C SER A 268 -39.04 5.51 -11.85
N GLU A 269 -38.18 6.51 -11.59
CA GLU A 269 -37.05 6.39 -10.68
C GLU A 269 -36.77 7.72 -9.94
N PRO A 270 -36.33 7.68 -8.67
CA PRO A 270 -35.97 8.88 -7.91
C PRO A 270 -34.95 9.79 -8.58
N ALA A 271 -34.02 9.22 -9.37
CA ALA A 271 -32.94 9.96 -10.02
C ALA A 271 -33.45 11.00 -11.04
N GLN A 272 -34.64 10.81 -11.61
CA GLN A 272 -35.25 11.76 -12.55
C GLN A 272 -35.65 13.10 -11.92
N ALA A 273 -35.68 13.18 -10.58
CA ALA A 273 -35.91 14.43 -9.86
C ALA A 273 -34.62 15.25 -9.66
N LEU A 274 -33.43 14.66 -9.87
CA LEU A 274 -32.16 15.32 -9.59
C LEU A 274 -32.03 16.64 -10.34
N GLY A 275 -31.77 17.73 -9.60
CA GLY A 275 -31.60 19.08 -10.13
C GLY A 275 -32.90 19.83 -10.46
N LYS A 276 -34.06 19.17 -10.37
CA LYS A 276 -35.38 19.81 -10.51
C LYS A 276 -35.80 20.50 -9.22
N THR A 277 -36.87 21.28 -9.29
CA THR A 277 -37.45 22.08 -8.21
C THR A 277 -38.93 21.74 -8.03
N ASP A 278 -39.58 22.26 -6.99
CA ASP A 278 -41.03 22.07 -6.81
C ASP A 278 -41.84 22.64 -7.98
N PHE A 279 -41.33 23.68 -8.66
CA PHE A 279 -41.97 24.30 -9.82
C PHE A 279 -42.06 23.34 -11.03
N ASP A 280 -41.28 22.27 -11.06
CA ASP A 280 -41.34 21.25 -12.11
C ASP A 280 -42.48 20.23 -11.90
N PHE A 281 -43.05 20.17 -10.69
CA PHE A 281 -44.00 19.11 -10.31
C PHE A 281 -45.34 19.65 -9.79
N PHE A 282 -45.34 20.81 -9.15
CA PHE A 282 -46.52 21.45 -8.59
C PHE A 282 -46.89 22.72 -9.35
N THR A 283 -48.09 23.25 -9.10
CA THR A 283 -48.43 24.59 -9.62
C THR A 283 -47.61 25.68 -8.93
N GLU A 284 -47.53 26.85 -9.55
CA GLU A 284 -46.78 27.98 -9.00
C GLU A 284 -47.25 28.40 -7.60
N GLU A 285 -48.55 28.27 -7.30
CA GLU A 285 -49.11 28.62 -5.98
C GLU A 285 -48.39 27.84 -4.86
N HIS A 286 -48.36 26.52 -4.97
CA HIS A 286 -47.72 25.67 -3.96
C HIS A 286 -46.18 25.74 -4.05
N ALA A 287 -45.61 25.68 -5.25
CA ALA A 287 -44.17 25.70 -5.43
C ALA A 287 -43.53 26.99 -4.90
N ARG A 288 -44.20 28.15 -5.06
CA ARG A 288 -43.74 29.43 -4.50
C ARG A 288 -43.72 29.40 -2.99
N GLN A 289 -44.79 28.90 -2.36
CA GLN A 289 -44.87 28.81 -0.90
C GLN A 289 -43.80 27.87 -0.35
N ALA A 290 -43.59 26.71 -0.99
CA ALA A 290 -42.56 25.76 -0.59
C ALA A 290 -41.15 26.37 -0.70
N TYR A 291 -40.88 27.11 -1.77
CA TYR A 291 -39.61 27.82 -1.99
C TYR A 291 -39.35 28.89 -0.92
N GLU A 292 -40.36 29.69 -0.56
CA GLU A 292 -40.23 30.72 0.48
C GLU A 292 -39.92 30.13 1.86
N ASP A 293 -40.59 29.03 2.22
CA ASP A 293 -40.29 28.28 3.44
C ASP A 293 -38.84 27.77 3.45
N GLU A 294 -38.37 27.22 2.33
CA GLU A 294 -37.00 26.71 2.21
C GLU A 294 -35.96 27.83 2.32
N LEU A 295 -36.23 28.99 1.72
CA LEU A 295 -35.40 30.18 1.90
C LEU A 295 -35.39 30.66 3.36
N GLU A 296 -36.51 30.55 4.07
CA GLU A 296 -36.56 30.90 5.50
C GLU A 296 -35.71 29.93 6.34
N VAL A 297 -35.79 28.62 6.09
CA VAL A 297 -34.95 27.62 6.74
C VAL A 297 -33.47 27.91 6.44
N MET A 298 -33.13 28.18 5.18
CA MET A 298 -31.77 28.50 4.75
C MET A 298 -31.24 29.80 5.39
N ARG A 299 -32.09 30.81 5.57
CA ARG A 299 -31.70 32.09 6.17
C ARG A 299 -31.54 32.01 7.69
N THR A 300 -32.40 31.24 8.35
CA THR A 300 -32.47 31.22 9.82
C THR A 300 -31.76 30.04 10.46
N GLY A 301 -31.52 28.96 9.71
CA GLY A 301 -31.08 27.68 10.23
C GLY A 301 -32.11 27.00 11.15
N LYS A 302 -33.35 27.51 11.23
CA LYS A 302 -34.41 26.96 12.08
C LYS A 302 -35.33 26.05 11.27
N PRO A 303 -35.78 24.92 11.84
CA PRO A 303 -36.67 24.02 11.14
C PRO A 303 -38.12 24.52 11.15
N ILE A 304 -38.87 24.12 10.13
CA ILE A 304 -40.34 24.23 10.08
C ILE A 304 -40.88 22.84 10.38
N ILE A 305 -41.68 22.69 11.42
CA ILE A 305 -42.13 21.38 11.92
C ILE A 305 -43.64 21.22 11.72
N GLY A 306 -44.05 20.13 11.07
CA GLY A 306 -45.45 19.68 10.98
C GLY A 306 -46.41 20.68 10.33
N LYS A 307 -45.93 21.55 9.44
CA LYS A 307 -46.76 22.55 8.75
C LYS A 307 -47.75 21.82 7.82
N GLU A 308 -49.04 22.08 7.98
CA GLU A 308 -50.05 21.62 7.01
C GLU A 308 -49.97 22.47 5.74
N GLU A 309 -49.79 21.82 4.61
CA GLU A 309 -49.69 22.45 3.29
C GLU A 309 -50.74 21.87 2.36
N LYS A 310 -51.41 22.76 1.62
CA LYS A 310 -52.25 22.37 0.50
C LYS A 310 -51.37 22.31 -0.74
N GLU A 311 -51.16 21.12 -1.26
CA GLU A 311 -50.47 20.91 -2.53
C GLU A 311 -51.48 21.04 -3.67
N THR A 312 -51.16 21.88 -4.65
CA THR A 312 -51.96 22.09 -5.86
C THR A 312 -51.18 21.56 -7.07
N TRP A 313 -51.78 20.61 -7.77
CA TRP A 313 -51.14 19.85 -8.84
C TRP A 313 -51.49 20.39 -10.24
N PRO A 314 -50.63 20.19 -11.26
CA PRO A 314 -50.86 20.72 -12.61
C PRO A 314 -52.15 20.25 -13.30
N ASP A 315 -52.68 19.09 -12.92
CA ASP A 315 -53.96 18.54 -13.43
C ASP A 315 -55.20 19.08 -12.67
N GLY A 316 -54.99 19.94 -11.67
CA GLY A 316 -56.02 20.60 -10.88
C GLY A 316 -56.47 19.85 -9.63
N HIS A 317 -55.99 18.63 -9.36
CA HIS A 317 -56.29 17.98 -8.09
C HIS A 317 -55.50 18.61 -6.93
N THR A 318 -55.94 18.37 -5.69
CA THR A 318 -55.30 18.91 -4.49
C THR A 318 -55.10 17.83 -3.44
N THR A 319 -53.96 17.85 -2.78
CA THR A 319 -53.65 17.00 -1.62
C THR A 319 -53.28 17.86 -0.42
N TRP A 320 -53.38 17.27 0.77
CA TRP A 320 -52.95 17.90 2.01
C TRP A 320 -51.80 17.09 2.60
N VAL A 321 -50.73 17.78 2.97
CA VAL A 321 -49.57 17.15 3.63
C VAL A 321 -49.24 17.84 4.94
N SER A 322 -48.72 17.08 5.90
CA SER A 322 -48.01 17.63 7.05
C SER A 322 -46.51 17.50 6.79
N THR A 323 -45.84 18.63 6.62
CA THR A 323 -44.44 18.70 6.20
C THR A 323 -43.54 19.21 7.33
N THR A 324 -42.41 18.54 7.50
CA THR A 324 -41.29 19.01 8.31
C THR A 324 -40.09 19.30 7.40
N LYS A 325 -39.57 20.52 7.45
CA LYS A 325 -38.40 21.02 6.69
C LYS A 325 -37.27 21.34 7.66
N LEU A 326 -36.10 20.76 7.43
CA LEU A 326 -34.94 20.81 8.31
C LEU A 326 -33.71 21.35 7.54
N PRO A 327 -32.80 22.09 8.20
CA PRO A 327 -31.53 22.49 7.60
C PRO A 327 -30.60 21.29 7.38
N LEU A 328 -29.96 21.23 6.21
CA LEU A 328 -28.97 20.20 5.87
C LEU A 328 -27.56 20.77 6.01
N TYR A 329 -26.75 20.18 6.89
CA TYR A 329 -25.35 20.57 7.11
C TYR A 329 -24.39 19.57 6.49
N ASP A 330 -23.24 20.05 6.01
CA ASP A 330 -22.12 19.19 5.62
C ASP A 330 -21.29 18.72 6.83
N ASP A 331 -20.27 17.91 6.56
CA ASP A 331 -19.33 17.39 7.57
C ASP A 331 -18.51 18.48 8.27
N GLN A 332 -18.44 19.67 7.69
CA GLN A 332 -17.79 20.86 8.26
C GLN A 332 -18.77 21.75 9.04
N GLY A 333 -20.04 21.34 9.17
CA GLY A 333 -21.08 22.10 9.86
C GLY A 333 -21.59 23.31 9.08
N ARG A 334 -21.33 23.40 7.78
CA ARG A 334 -21.84 24.48 6.92
C ARG A 334 -23.23 24.10 6.42
N LEU A 335 -24.13 25.07 6.40
CA LEU A 335 -25.48 24.90 5.85
C LEU A 335 -25.41 24.79 4.32
N VAL A 336 -25.75 23.63 3.77
CA VAL A 336 -25.61 23.31 2.34
C VAL A 336 -26.94 23.11 1.63
N GLY A 337 -28.06 23.11 2.36
CA GLY A 337 -29.39 22.95 1.77
C GLY A 337 -30.45 22.65 2.83
N THR A 338 -31.51 21.98 2.39
CA THR A 338 -32.61 21.54 3.24
C THR A 338 -32.93 20.08 3.00
N PHE A 339 -33.59 19.44 3.95
CA PHE A 339 -34.21 18.13 3.75
C PHE A 339 -35.53 18.10 4.49
N GLY A 340 -36.42 17.19 4.09
CA GLY A 340 -37.73 17.16 4.70
C GLY A 340 -38.44 15.84 4.53
N ILE A 341 -39.50 15.72 5.32
CA ILE A 341 -40.46 14.63 5.27
C ILE A 341 -41.86 15.23 5.18
N SER A 342 -42.66 14.74 4.24
CA SER A 342 -44.04 15.14 4.03
C SER A 342 -44.93 13.92 4.08
N ARG A 343 -45.86 13.92 5.05
CA ARG A 343 -46.88 12.88 5.19
C ARG A 343 -48.17 13.33 4.54
N ASP A 344 -48.74 12.49 3.70
CA ASP A 344 -50.09 12.70 3.17
C ASP A 344 -51.13 12.56 4.30
N ILE A 345 -51.88 13.65 4.53
CA ILE A 345 -52.96 13.73 5.51
C ILE A 345 -54.31 13.99 4.83
N THR A 346 -54.40 13.83 3.51
CA THR A 346 -55.61 14.11 2.72
C THR A 346 -56.81 13.31 3.23
N GLU A 347 -56.67 12.00 3.38
CA GLU A 347 -57.74 11.13 3.88
C GLU A 347 -58.04 11.38 5.35
N LEU A 348 -57.02 11.71 6.15
CA LEU A 348 -57.20 12.09 7.55
C LEU A 348 -58.05 13.36 7.67
N ARG A 349 -57.79 14.36 6.82
CA ARG A 349 -58.58 15.60 6.76
C ARG A 349 -60.02 15.35 6.33
N LYS A 350 -60.23 14.60 5.23
CA LYS A 350 -61.58 14.26 4.76
C LYS A 350 -62.38 13.54 5.83
N ALA A 351 -61.76 12.60 6.55
CA ALA A 351 -62.39 11.90 7.66
C ALA A 351 -62.75 12.84 8.82
N ALA A 352 -61.85 13.77 9.17
CA ALA A 352 -62.10 14.75 10.23
C ALA A 352 -63.23 15.73 9.86
N GLU A 353 -63.25 16.23 8.62
CA GLU A 353 -64.31 17.11 8.11
C GLU A 353 -65.67 16.39 8.07
N ALA A 354 -65.71 15.16 7.55
CA ALA A 354 -66.93 14.36 7.53
C ALA A 354 -67.47 14.07 8.93
N LEU A 355 -66.57 13.79 9.88
CA LEU A 355 -66.93 13.58 11.29
C LEU A 355 -67.50 14.86 11.91
N GLN A 356 -66.91 16.02 11.63
CA GLN A 356 -67.39 17.31 12.13
C GLN A 356 -68.80 17.63 11.60
N VAL A 357 -69.03 17.45 10.31
CA VAL A 357 -70.37 17.65 9.70
C VAL A 357 -71.38 16.67 10.29
N ALA A 358 -71.02 15.39 10.44
CA ALA A 358 -71.90 14.39 11.04
C ALA A 358 -72.25 14.73 12.50
N LYS A 359 -71.27 15.24 13.27
CA LYS A 359 -71.48 15.69 14.65
C LYS A 359 -72.44 16.87 14.71
N GLU A 360 -72.24 17.89 13.89
CA GLU A 360 -73.12 19.07 13.83
C GLU A 360 -74.56 18.69 13.45
N ALA A 361 -74.73 17.79 12.47
CA ALA A 361 -76.03 17.27 12.08
C ALA A 361 -76.71 16.49 13.23
N ALA A 362 -75.95 15.65 13.94
CA ALA A 362 -76.45 14.89 15.09
C ALA A 362 -76.87 15.81 16.25
N GLU A 363 -76.08 16.84 16.55
CA GLU A 363 -76.42 17.84 17.57
C GLU A 363 -77.66 18.65 17.20
N ALA A 364 -77.77 19.07 15.94
CA ALA A 364 -78.96 19.78 15.44
C ALA A 364 -80.21 18.91 15.53
N ALA A 365 -80.13 17.64 15.13
CA ALA A 365 -81.22 16.68 15.26
C ALA A 365 -81.61 16.45 16.74
N SER A 366 -80.62 16.35 17.64
CA SER A 366 -80.87 16.21 19.07
C SER A 366 -81.56 17.44 19.67
N ARG A 367 -81.15 18.65 19.28
CA ARG A 367 -81.80 19.91 19.72
C ARG A 367 -83.24 19.98 19.22
N ALA A 368 -83.47 19.74 17.93
CA ALA A 368 -84.81 19.74 17.34
C ALA A 368 -85.75 18.72 18.02
N LYS A 369 -85.24 17.53 18.37
CA LYS A 369 -86.00 16.52 19.12
C LYS A 369 -86.39 17.02 20.52
N SER A 370 -85.46 17.64 21.24
CA SER A 370 -85.74 18.20 22.57
C SER A 370 -86.77 19.32 22.52
N ASP A 371 -86.65 20.24 21.57
CA ASP A 371 -87.59 21.35 21.39
C ASP A 371 -88.99 20.85 21.03
N PHE A 372 -89.08 19.84 20.14
CA PHE A 372 -90.35 19.19 19.80
C PHE A 372 -91.01 18.54 21.03
N LEU A 373 -90.25 17.78 21.83
CA LEU A 373 -90.78 17.14 23.04
C LEU A 373 -91.22 18.16 24.10
N ALA A 374 -90.50 19.28 24.24
CA ALA A 374 -90.86 20.36 25.15
C ALA A 374 -92.16 21.05 24.70
N ASN A 375 -92.27 21.39 23.41
CA ASN A 375 -93.48 22.00 22.84
C ASN A 375 -94.69 21.07 22.93
N MET A 376 -94.54 19.79 22.57
CA MET A 376 -95.62 18.80 22.70
C MET A 376 -96.07 18.62 24.15
N SER A 377 -95.12 18.59 25.11
CA SER A 377 -95.49 18.53 26.53
C SER A 377 -96.28 19.75 26.97
N HIS A 378 -95.93 20.94 26.47
CA HIS A 378 -96.66 22.17 26.77
C HIS A 378 -98.06 22.12 26.16
N GLU A 379 -98.19 21.78 24.88
CA GLU A 379 -99.47 21.74 24.15
C GLU A 379 -100.42 20.64 24.63
N ILE A 380 -99.92 19.51 25.15
CA ILE A 380 -100.76 18.48 25.77
C ILE A 380 -101.21 18.92 27.17
N ARG A 381 -100.35 19.58 27.94
CA ARG A 381 -100.64 19.96 29.33
C ARG A 381 -101.68 21.08 29.42
N THR A 382 -101.66 22.04 28.50
CA THR A 382 -102.60 23.18 28.47
C THR A 382 -104.08 22.75 28.45
N PRO A 383 -104.56 21.88 27.51
CA PRO A 383 -105.94 21.41 27.52
C PRO A 383 -106.24 20.42 28.66
N LEU A 384 -105.26 19.61 29.08
CA LEU A 384 -105.45 18.66 30.20
C LEU A 384 -105.73 19.38 31.52
N ASN A 385 -105.01 20.47 31.80
CA ASN A 385 -105.24 21.29 32.98
C ASN A 385 -106.61 21.98 32.92
N ALA A 386 -107.06 22.43 31.74
CA ALA A 386 -108.39 23.02 31.57
C ALA A 386 -109.55 22.02 31.79
N ILE A 387 -109.30 20.71 31.62
CA ILE A 387 -110.30 19.65 31.85
C ILE A 387 -110.28 19.16 33.31
N ILE A 388 -109.13 19.24 33.99
CA ILE A 388 -108.94 18.72 35.35
C ILE A 388 -109.23 19.79 36.44
N GLY A 389 -109.21 21.09 36.08
CA GLY A 389 -109.54 22.21 36.98
C GLY A 389 -108.52 23.32 36.94
#